data_AF-A0A5C8DJ29-F1
#
_entry.id   AF-A0A5C8DJ29-F1
#
_cell.length_a   1.000
_cell.length_b   1.000
_cell.length_c   1.000
_cell.angle_alpha   90.00
_cell.angle_beta   90.00
_cell.angle_gamma   90.00
#
_symmetry.space_group_name_H-M   'P 1'
#
loop_
_entity.id
_entity.type
_entity.pdbx_description
1 polymer ?
#
loop_
_entity_poly.entity_id
_entity_poly.type
_entity_poly.pdbx_seq_one_letter_code
_entity_poly.pdbx_strand_id
1 'polypeptide(L)'
;MMFGIFKKKQTNAMDGVIRAIYGNNPPANSADLERAITIAHEDLLAEQVPISDVRRIASGLAAGPIPYSTYDLAVAASLSFFKTPALFNTLAEIQVPARLRVLNWMKSGKVAPGVMKIFEDALYQLYKPTAEAAGETGEKFDEADRILGAKFSAFQKQNAGQPLHHAAKVVCDFMIWQHNFASIEMPDDRTDKQEDHAKRIERAFLFGASGMAAQGFSLGRADEELFMLNIVGMYDGLGPDDAENEVARIFEAGDAEEKANRIGAASLVEYLVNGKSDTHRVHLAALQRECWGQ
;
A
#
# COMPACT_ATOMS: atom_id res chain seq x y z
N MET A 1 56.73 -11.93 -25.22
CA MET A 1 55.26 -11.93 -25.40
C MET A 1 54.68 -13.17 -24.76
N MET A 2 53.80 -13.06 -23.77
CA MET A 2 52.89 -14.15 -23.41
C MET A 2 51.53 -13.54 -23.06
N PHE A 3 50.58 -13.74 -23.98
CA PHE A 3 49.17 -13.37 -23.83
C PHE A 3 48.48 -14.40 -22.92
N GLY A 4 47.98 -13.94 -21.78
CA GLY A 4 47.08 -14.73 -20.93
C GLY A 4 45.68 -14.80 -21.55
N ILE A 5 45.28 -16.01 -21.93
CA ILE A 5 43.97 -16.33 -22.51
C ILE A 5 42.92 -16.29 -21.39
N PHE A 6 42.10 -15.24 -21.34
CA PHE A 6 40.88 -15.22 -20.54
C PHE A 6 39.88 -16.23 -21.13
N LYS A 7 39.61 -17.32 -20.41
CA LYS A 7 38.50 -18.24 -20.71
C LYS A 7 37.18 -17.49 -20.57
N LYS A 8 36.54 -17.18 -21.69
CA LYS A 8 35.17 -16.65 -21.75
C LYS A 8 34.22 -17.74 -21.25
N LYS A 9 33.56 -17.53 -20.11
CA LYS A 9 32.53 -18.42 -19.55
C LYS A 9 31.41 -18.54 -20.60
N GLN A 10 31.07 -19.75 -21.02
CA GLN A 10 29.96 -20.00 -21.94
C GLN A 10 28.67 -19.48 -21.30
N THR A 11 28.10 -18.41 -21.87
CA THR A 11 26.78 -17.90 -21.51
C THR A 11 25.73 -18.93 -21.87
N ASN A 12 25.08 -19.52 -20.88
CA ASN A 12 23.96 -20.43 -21.09
C ASN A 12 22.63 -19.63 -21.16
N ALA A 13 21.56 -20.25 -21.69
CA ALA A 13 20.25 -19.58 -21.78
C ALA A 13 19.73 -19.10 -20.42
N MET A 14 20.12 -19.77 -19.33
CA MET A 14 19.79 -19.41 -17.96
C MET A 14 20.49 -18.12 -17.51
N ASP A 15 21.73 -17.88 -17.92
CA ASP A 15 22.47 -16.64 -17.67
C ASP A 15 21.78 -15.45 -18.34
N GLY A 16 21.14 -15.69 -19.49
CA GLY A 16 20.28 -14.72 -20.17
C GLY A 16 19.04 -14.35 -19.35
N VAL A 17 18.37 -15.33 -18.76
CA VAL A 17 17.20 -15.13 -17.87
C VAL A 17 17.64 -14.41 -16.58
N ILE A 18 18.72 -14.86 -15.96
CA ILE A 18 19.27 -14.24 -14.74
C ILE A 18 19.65 -12.78 -15.01
N ARG A 19 20.29 -12.49 -16.14
CA ARG A 19 20.62 -11.11 -16.54
C ARG A 19 19.37 -10.28 -16.86
N ALA A 20 18.31 -10.87 -17.39
CA ALA A 20 17.06 -10.16 -17.61
C ALA A 20 16.37 -9.77 -16.30
N ILE A 21 16.49 -10.60 -15.27
CA ILE A 21 15.89 -10.36 -13.94
C ILE A 21 16.76 -9.38 -13.11
N TYR A 22 18.07 -9.61 -13.06
CA TYR A 22 18.97 -8.93 -12.13
C TYR A 22 19.98 -7.98 -12.78
N GLY A 23 19.98 -7.87 -14.11
CA GLY A 23 20.96 -7.06 -14.83
C GLY A 23 22.37 -7.66 -14.81
N ASN A 24 23.40 -6.80 -14.84
CA ASN A 24 24.78 -7.25 -14.98
C ASN A 24 25.40 -7.82 -13.69
N ASN A 25 24.77 -7.60 -12.53
CA ASN A 25 25.26 -8.01 -11.22
C ASN A 25 24.16 -8.81 -10.47
N PRO A 26 23.95 -10.08 -10.83
CA PRO A 26 23.01 -10.92 -10.10
C PRO A 26 23.44 -11.11 -8.63
N PRO A 27 22.49 -11.29 -7.71
CA PRO A 27 22.82 -11.57 -6.33
C PRO A 27 23.61 -12.88 -6.23
N ALA A 28 24.45 -13.00 -5.20
CA ALA A 28 24.90 -14.33 -4.79
C ALA A 28 23.70 -15.11 -4.25
N ASN A 29 23.62 -16.42 -4.53
CA ASN A 29 22.58 -17.26 -3.94
C ASN A 29 22.77 -17.30 -2.42
N SER A 30 22.00 -16.46 -1.73
CA SER A 30 22.17 -16.10 -0.31
C SER A 30 20.83 -16.08 0.42
N ALA A 31 19.79 -16.62 -0.21
CA ALA A 31 18.47 -16.70 0.37
C ALA A 31 18.50 -17.54 1.65
N ASP A 32 18.03 -16.94 2.75
CA ASP A 32 17.58 -17.69 3.91
C ASP A 32 16.21 -18.31 3.58
N LEU A 33 16.20 -19.62 3.38
CA LEU A 33 15.01 -20.35 2.96
C LEU A 33 13.86 -20.24 3.96
N GLU A 34 14.11 -20.43 5.26
CA GLU A 34 13.04 -20.38 6.26
C GLU A 34 12.50 -18.95 6.39
N ARG A 35 13.37 -17.94 6.33
CA ARG A 35 12.91 -16.55 6.35
C ARG A 35 12.09 -16.21 5.09
N ALA A 36 12.48 -16.70 3.91
CA ALA A 36 11.72 -16.50 2.68
C ALA A 36 10.34 -17.17 2.73
N ILE A 37 10.24 -18.36 3.35
CA ILE A 37 8.97 -19.06 3.58
C ILE A 37 8.06 -18.24 4.47
N THR A 38 8.57 -17.76 5.61
CA THR A 38 7.82 -16.90 6.54
C THR A 38 7.31 -15.65 5.85
N ILE A 39 8.18 -14.92 5.13
CA ILE A 39 7.80 -13.71 4.40
C ILE A 39 6.73 -14.01 3.34
N ALA A 40 6.87 -15.10 2.58
CA ALA A 40 5.86 -15.46 1.58
C ALA A 40 4.51 -15.79 2.23
N HIS A 41 4.52 -16.55 3.33
CA HIS A 41 3.31 -17.01 4.02
C HIS A 41 2.57 -15.88 4.74
N GLU A 42 3.27 -15.12 5.57
CA GLU A 42 2.70 -14.06 6.42
C GLU A 42 2.51 -12.77 5.61
N ASP A 43 3.58 -12.27 4.96
CA ASP A 43 3.57 -10.93 4.40
C ASP A 43 2.90 -10.83 3.02
N LEU A 44 2.96 -11.88 2.19
CA LEU A 44 2.46 -11.83 0.80
C LEU A 44 1.18 -12.63 0.58
N LEU A 45 1.00 -13.72 1.32
CA LEU A 45 -0.15 -14.61 1.21
C LEU A 45 -1.14 -14.46 2.37
N ALA A 46 -0.85 -13.61 3.36
CA ALA A 46 -1.72 -13.31 4.50
C ALA A 46 -2.27 -14.59 5.16
N GLU A 47 -1.42 -15.61 5.29
CA GLU A 47 -1.71 -16.93 5.86
C GLU A 47 -2.83 -17.72 5.15
N GLN A 48 -3.33 -17.26 4.01
CA GLN A 48 -4.40 -17.91 3.23
C GLN A 48 -3.97 -19.24 2.58
N VAL A 49 -2.66 -19.49 2.54
CA VAL A 49 -2.07 -20.71 1.99
C VAL A 49 -1.29 -21.41 3.11
N PRO A 50 -1.47 -22.73 3.32
CA PRO A 50 -0.73 -23.47 4.33
C PRO A 50 0.79 -23.30 4.19
N ILE A 51 1.48 -23.02 5.30
CA ILE A 51 2.94 -22.82 5.31
C ILE A 51 3.72 -24.03 4.78
N SER A 52 3.17 -25.24 4.90
CA SER A 52 3.75 -26.47 4.35
C SER A 52 3.80 -26.45 2.82
N ASP A 53 2.77 -25.90 2.17
CA ASP A 53 2.75 -25.73 0.72
C ASP A 53 3.71 -24.63 0.27
N VAL A 54 3.76 -23.52 1.00
CA VAL A 54 4.71 -22.43 0.75
C VAL A 54 6.15 -22.97 0.84
N ARG A 55 6.45 -23.76 1.89
CA ARG A 55 7.75 -24.44 2.05
C ARG A 55 8.08 -25.32 0.87
N ARG A 56 7.14 -26.18 0.43
CA ARG A 56 7.37 -27.07 -0.72
C ARG A 56 7.74 -26.30 -1.99
N ILE A 57 7.06 -25.19 -2.28
CA ILE A 57 7.36 -24.34 -3.45
C ILE A 57 8.70 -23.62 -3.28
N ALA A 58 8.92 -22.97 -2.13
CA ALA A 58 10.15 -22.21 -1.87
C ALA A 58 11.40 -23.09 -1.90
N SER A 59 11.35 -24.29 -1.31
CA SER A 59 12.45 -25.26 -1.37
C SER A 59 12.77 -25.67 -2.81
N GLY A 60 11.74 -25.89 -3.63
CA GLY A 60 11.92 -26.22 -5.05
C GLY A 60 12.57 -25.09 -5.85
N LEU A 61 12.17 -23.84 -5.59
CA LEU A 61 12.76 -22.65 -6.22
C LEU A 61 14.20 -22.41 -5.76
N ALA A 62 14.48 -22.57 -4.47
CA ALA A 62 15.82 -22.36 -3.88
C ALA A 62 16.85 -23.38 -4.38
N ALA A 63 16.42 -24.62 -4.67
CA ALA A 63 17.27 -25.63 -5.29
C ALA A 63 17.52 -25.37 -6.80
N GLY A 64 16.81 -24.40 -7.39
CA GLY A 64 16.93 -24.04 -8.78
C GLY A 64 18.21 -23.26 -9.11
N PRO A 65 18.49 -23.06 -10.41
CA PRO A 65 19.70 -22.39 -10.88
C PRO A 65 19.65 -20.86 -10.77
N ILE A 66 18.49 -20.28 -10.43
CA ILE A 66 18.31 -18.83 -10.30
C ILE A 66 18.83 -18.42 -8.91
N PRO A 67 19.80 -17.50 -8.82
CA PRO A 67 20.23 -17.00 -7.54
C PRO A 67 19.18 -16.05 -6.98
N TYR A 68 18.62 -16.40 -5.83
CA TYR A 68 17.66 -15.55 -5.14
C TYR A 68 18.31 -14.86 -3.93
N SER A 69 17.90 -13.63 -3.65
CA SER A 69 17.92 -13.10 -2.28
C SER A 69 16.74 -13.69 -1.49
N THR A 70 16.74 -13.51 -0.17
CA THR A 70 15.63 -13.96 0.69
C THR A 70 14.28 -13.39 0.24
N TYR A 71 14.22 -12.10 -0.11
CA TYR A 71 12.98 -11.45 -0.52
C TYR A 71 12.59 -11.83 -1.96
N ASP A 72 13.55 -11.97 -2.87
CA ASP A 72 13.24 -12.41 -4.24
C ASP A 72 12.66 -13.84 -4.25
N LEU A 73 13.19 -14.72 -3.39
CA LEU A 73 12.66 -16.08 -3.22
C LEU A 73 11.23 -16.04 -2.65
N ALA A 74 10.96 -15.19 -1.66
CA ALA A 74 9.62 -15.03 -1.08
C ALA A 74 8.60 -14.58 -2.13
N VAL A 75 8.97 -13.58 -2.96
CA VAL A 75 8.14 -13.07 -4.05
C VAL A 75 7.90 -14.13 -5.13
N ALA A 76 8.92 -14.88 -5.51
CA ALA A 76 8.78 -15.96 -6.49
C ALA A 76 7.89 -17.10 -5.97
N ALA A 77 8.02 -17.45 -4.69
CA ALA A 77 7.20 -18.47 -4.04
C ALA A 77 5.72 -18.05 -3.98
N SER A 78 5.43 -16.84 -3.51
CA SER A 78 4.05 -16.33 -3.42
C SER A 78 3.38 -16.21 -4.80
N LEU A 79 4.14 -15.78 -5.82
CA LEU A 79 3.63 -15.66 -7.19
C LEU A 79 3.12 -16.99 -7.75
N SER A 80 3.69 -18.13 -7.33
CA SER A 80 3.23 -19.45 -7.75
C SER A 80 1.79 -19.74 -7.26
N PHE A 81 1.42 -19.23 -6.09
CA PHE A 81 0.07 -19.37 -5.54
C PHE A 81 -0.91 -18.38 -6.17
N PHE A 82 -0.52 -17.13 -6.38
CA PHE A 82 -1.37 -16.16 -7.08
C PHE A 82 -1.76 -16.61 -8.50
N LYS A 83 -0.90 -17.41 -9.15
CA LYS A 83 -1.15 -18.02 -10.46
C LYS A 83 -2.04 -19.27 -10.42
N THR A 84 -2.36 -19.79 -9.24
CA THR A 84 -3.14 -21.02 -9.08
C THR A 84 -4.64 -20.69 -9.18
N PRO A 85 -5.36 -21.17 -10.22
CA PRO A 85 -6.76 -20.78 -10.44
C PRO A 85 -7.70 -21.12 -9.27
N ALA A 86 -7.44 -22.24 -8.58
CA ALA A 86 -8.22 -22.65 -7.42
C ALA A 86 -8.14 -21.68 -6.23
N LEU A 87 -7.09 -20.84 -6.17
CA LEU A 87 -6.89 -19.84 -5.13
C LEU A 87 -7.25 -18.43 -5.58
N PHE A 88 -7.72 -18.24 -6.81
CA PHE A 88 -7.95 -16.92 -7.39
C PHE A 88 -8.85 -16.03 -6.53
N ASN A 89 -10.03 -16.55 -6.15
CA ASN A 89 -10.98 -15.79 -5.32
C ASN A 89 -10.42 -15.50 -3.93
N THR A 90 -9.74 -16.47 -3.31
CA THR A 90 -9.12 -16.32 -1.98
C THR A 90 -8.02 -15.27 -1.98
N LEU A 91 -7.24 -15.18 -3.07
CA LEU A 91 -6.09 -14.28 -3.15
C LEU A 91 -6.40 -12.94 -3.84
N ALA A 92 -7.61 -12.76 -4.38
CA ALA A 92 -8.01 -11.56 -5.11
C ALA A 92 -7.98 -10.29 -4.25
N GLU A 93 -8.36 -10.41 -2.97
CA GLU A 93 -8.38 -9.25 -2.05
C GLU A 93 -6.98 -8.89 -1.53
N ILE A 94 -6.06 -9.86 -1.46
CA ILE A 94 -4.72 -9.67 -0.91
C ILE A 94 -3.66 -9.31 -1.98
N GLN A 95 -3.99 -9.41 -3.27
CA GLN A 95 -3.04 -9.08 -4.35
C GLN A 95 -2.62 -7.60 -4.35
N VAL A 96 -3.54 -6.68 -4.01
CA VAL A 96 -3.22 -5.23 -3.94
C VAL A 96 -2.20 -4.94 -2.83
N PRO A 97 -2.42 -5.31 -1.56
CA PRO A 97 -1.43 -5.08 -0.52
C PRO A 97 -0.12 -5.82 -0.79
N ALA A 98 -0.15 -7.03 -1.34
CA ALA A 98 1.07 -7.75 -1.74
C ALA A 98 1.89 -6.97 -2.78
N ARG A 99 1.25 -6.38 -3.80
CA ARG A 99 1.93 -5.54 -4.83
C ARG A 99 2.58 -4.30 -4.22
N LEU A 100 1.86 -3.60 -3.34
CA LEU A 100 2.38 -2.41 -2.65
C LEU A 100 3.59 -2.76 -1.77
N ARG A 101 3.52 -3.88 -1.06
CA ARG A 101 4.61 -4.37 -0.20
C ARG A 101 5.86 -4.69 -1.00
N VAL A 102 5.73 -5.43 -2.10
CA VAL A 102 6.89 -5.74 -2.98
C VAL A 102 7.44 -4.47 -3.64
N LEU A 103 6.59 -3.50 -4.01
CA LEU A 103 7.04 -2.21 -4.52
C LEU A 103 7.91 -1.46 -3.48
N ASN A 104 7.50 -1.45 -2.22
CA ASN A 104 8.25 -0.82 -1.14
C ASN A 104 9.57 -1.56 -0.83
N TRP A 105 9.58 -2.88 -0.91
CA TRP A 105 10.82 -3.66 -0.81
C TRP A 105 11.78 -3.40 -1.97
N MET A 106 11.28 -3.18 -3.18
CA MET A 106 12.10 -2.77 -4.32
C MET A 106 12.70 -1.38 -4.09
N LYS A 107 11.89 -0.40 -3.64
CA LYS A 107 12.37 0.96 -3.31
C LYS A 107 13.46 0.97 -2.23
N SER A 108 13.38 0.06 -1.26
CA SER A 108 14.39 -0.11 -0.20
C SER A 108 15.55 -1.03 -0.57
N GLY A 109 15.62 -1.50 -1.82
CA GLY A 109 16.71 -2.33 -2.33
C GLY A 109 16.71 -3.78 -1.84
N LYS A 110 15.61 -4.25 -1.22
CA LYS A 110 15.45 -5.63 -0.75
C LYS A 110 15.04 -6.60 -1.86
N VAL A 111 14.29 -6.12 -2.85
CA VAL A 111 13.83 -6.88 -4.02
C VAL A 111 14.43 -6.29 -5.29
N ALA A 112 14.88 -7.15 -6.20
CA ALA A 112 15.42 -6.68 -7.48
C ALA A 112 14.31 -6.07 -8.37
N PRO A 113 14.57 -4.96 -9.09
CA PRO A 113 13.56 -4.32 -9.95
C PRO A 113 12.93 -5.27 -11.00
N GLY A 114 13.69 -6.20 -11.56
CA GLY A 114 13.17 -7.19 -12.51
C GLY A 114 12.23 -8.21 -11.86
N VAL A 115 12.46 -8.57 -10.59
CA VAL A 115 11.56 -9.45 -9.83
C VAL A 115 10.23 -8.73 -9.55
N MET A 116 10.29 -7.47 -9.09
CA MET A 116 9.09 -6.65 -8.92
C MET A 116 8.30 -6.53 -10.22
N LYS A 117 8.97 -6.27 -11.34
CA LYS A 117 8.30 -6.17 -12.65
C LYS A 117 7.58 -7.47 -13.03
N ILE A 118 8.24 -8.62 -12.88
CA ILE A 118 7.62 -9.93 -13.20
C ILE A 118 6.41 -10.19 -12.30
N PHE A 119 6.52 -9.86 -11.02
CA PHE A 119 5.44 -10.00 -10.05
C PHE A 119 4.23 -9.14 -10.44
N GLU A 120 4.47 -7.86 -10.69
CA GLU A 120 3.46 -6.88 -11.08
C GLU A 120 2.77 -7.23 -12.40
N ASP A 121 3.55 -7.54 -13.44
CA ASP A 121 3.02 -7.89 -14.76
C ASP A 121 2.11 -9.13 -14.67
N ALA A 122 2.52 -10.12 -13.89
CA ALA A 122 1.74 -11.34 -13.70
C ALA A 122 0.44 -11.08 -12.94
N LEU A 123 0.48 -10.35 -11.82
CA LEU A 123 -0.72 -10.04 -11.05
C LEU A 123 -1.66 -9.12 -11.80
N TYR A 124 -1.15 -8.13 -12.53
CA TYR A 124 -1.97 -7.28 -13.37
C TYR A 124 -2.69 -8.09 -14.45
N GLN A 125 -2.02 -9.03 -15.14
CA GLN A 125 -2.69 -9.84 -16.16
C GLN A 125 -3.75 -10.78 -15.58
N LEU A 126 -3.54 -11.30 -14.37
CA LEU A 126 -4.47 -12.21 -13.69
C LEU A 126 -5.68 -11.47 -13.12
N TYR A 127 -5.45 -10.35 -12.44
CA TYR A 127 -6.46 -9.65 -11.63
C TYR A 127 -6.93 -8.32 -12.25
N LYS A 128 -6.51 -7.99 -13.49
CA LYS A 128 -7.12 -6.85 -14.19
C LYS A 128 -8.63 -7.09 -14.29
N PRO A 129 -9.45 -6.08 -14.01
CA PRO A 129 -10.88 -6.17 -14.27
C PRO A 129 -11.10 -6.54 -15.74
N THR A 130 -11.71 -7.69 -15.99
CA THR A 130 -12.20 -8.03 -17.33
C THR A 130 -13.63 -7.53 -17.44
N ALA A 131 -13.98 -6.94 -18.59
CA ALA A 131 -15.30 -6.35 -18.83
C ALA A 131 -16.46 -7.34 -18.61
N GLU A 132 -16.19 -8.65 -18.64
CA GLU A 132 -17.18 -9.72 -18.45
C GLU A 132 -17.48 -10.03 -16.97
N ALA A 133 -16.57 -9.72 -16.03
CA ALA A 133 -16.80 -9.88 -14.58
C ALA A 133 -17.59 -8.71 -13.96
N ALA A 134 -17.78 -7.62 -14.71
CA ALA A 134 -18.46 -6.40 -14.27
C ALA A 134 -20.00 -6.43 -14.44
N GLY A 135 -20.54 -7.53 -15.00
CA GLY A 135 -21.84 -7.51 -15.68
C GLY A 135 -23.12 -7.28 -14.87
N GLU A 136 -23.12 -7.35 -13.52
CA GLU A 136 -24.38 -7.10 -12.77
C GLU A 136 -24.23 -6.23 -11.50
N THR A 137 -23.04 -6.15 -10.91
CA THR A 137 -22.73 -5.26 -9.77
C THR A 137 -21.52 -4.36 -10.00
N GLY A 138 -20.61 -4.75 -10.88
CA GLY A 138 -19.37 -4.02 -11.19
C GLY A 138 -19.59 -2.77 -12.04
N GLU A 139 -20.49 -2.79 -13.03
CA GLU A 139 -20.77 -1.60 -13.86
C GLU A 139 -21.25 -0.39 -13.06
N LYS A 140 -22.01 -0.60 -11.98
CA LYS A 140 -22.45 0.51 -11.10
C LYS A 140 -21.33 1.06 -10.23
N PHE A 141 -20.43 0.19 -9.76
CA PHE A 141 -19.32 0.60 -8.91
C PHE A 141 -18.23 1.28 -9.75
N ASP A 142 -17.88 0.71 -10.90
CA ASP A 142 -16.95 1.30 -11.87
C ASP A 142 -17.48 2.63 -12.40
N GLU A 143 -18.78 2.75 -12.70
CA GLU A 143 -19.33 4.04 -13.14
C GLU A 143 -19.40 5.06 -11.99
N ALA A 144 -19.71 4.65 -10.76
CA ALA A 144 -19.66 5.54 -9.60
C ALA A 144 -18.24 6.06 -9.35
N ASP A 145 -17.23 5.19 -9.39
CA ASP A 145 -15.82 5.54 -9.24
C ASP A 145 -15.33 6.43 -10.39
N ARG A 146 -15.77 6.14 -11.62
CA ARG A 146 -15.43 6.96 -12.80
C ARG A 146 -16.09 8.33 -12.74
N ILE A 147 -17.35 8.41 -12.28
CA ILE A 147 -18.05 9.67 -12.00
C ILE A 147 -17.33 10.44 -10.89
N LEU A 148 -16.97 9.78 -9.80
CA LEU A 148 -16.27 10.40 -8.67
C LEU A 148 -14.90 10.95 -9.12
N GLY A 149 -14.13 10.16 -9.87
CA GLY A 149 -12.84 10.58 -10.44
C GLY A 149 -12.97 11.75 -11.42
N ALA A 150 -14.02 11.76 -12.25
CA ALA A 150 -14.30 12.88 -13.15
C ALA A 150 -14.67 14.15 -12.38
N LYS A 151 -15.50 14.04 -11.33
CA LYS A 151 -15.85 15.16 -10.46
C LYS A 151 -14.65 15.66 -9.66
N PHE A 152 -13.80 14.77 -9.15
CA PHE A 152 -12.57 15.15 -8.45
C PHE A 152 -11.60 15.87 -9.40
N SER A 153 -11.46 15.40 -10.63
CA SER A 153 -10.67 16.08 -11.67
C SER A 153 -11.24 17.48 -11.99
N ALA A 154 -12.56 17.65 -11.96
CA ALA A 154 -13.20 18.95 -12.13
C ALA A 154 -12.93 19.87 -10.92
N PHE A 155 -13.03 19.32 -9.70
CA PHE A 155 -12.67 20.01 -8.46
C PHE A 155 -11.22 20.50 -8.51
N GLN A 156 -10.28 19.65 -8.94
CA GLN A 156 -8.87 20.02 -9.09
C GLN A 156 -8.68 21.21 -10.02
N LYS A 157 -9.32 21.18 -11.20
CA LYS A 157 -9.22 22.29 -12.17
C LYS A 157 -9.80 23.59 -11.61
N GLN A 158 -10.88 23.51 -10.84
CA GLN A 158 -11.52 24.68 -10.22
C GLN A 158 -10.68 25.28 -9.09
N ASN A 159 -9.93 24.45 -8.37
CA ASN A 159 -9.17 24.84 -7.18
C ASN A 159 -7.66 24.94 -7.42
N ALA A 160 -7.21 24.73 -8.65
CA ALA A 160 -5.81 24.90 -9.02
C ALA A 160 -5.34 26.34 -8.74
N GLY A 161 -4.22 26.47 -8.04
CA GLY A 161 -3.64 27.78 -7.69
C GLY A 161 -4.33 28.47 -6.50
N GLN A 162 -5.26 27.80 -5.82
CA GLN A 162 -5.74 28.28 -4.53
C GLN A 162 -4.61 28.28 -3.49
N PRO A 163 -4.58 29.25 -2.57
CA PRO A 163 -3.56 29.32 -1.54
C PRO A 163 -3.68 28.16 -0.54
N LEU A 164 -2.54 27.80 0.06
CA LEU A 164 -2.41 26.71 1.03
C LEU A 164 -3.46 26.75 2.16
N HIS A 165 -3.80 27.95 2.65
CA HIS A 165 -4.78 28.11 3.72
C HIS A 165 -6.19 27.60 3.34
N HIS A 166 -6.51 27.57 2.04
CA HIS A 166 -7.79 27.06 1.56
C HIS A 166 -7.84 25.53 1.69
N ALA A 167 -6.77 24.84 1.30
CA ALA A 167 -6.62 23.41 1.50
C ALA A 167 -6.66 23.05 3.00
N ALA A 168 -5.95 23.82 3.83
CA ALA A 168 -5.90 23.61 5.28
C ALA A 168 -7.28 23.73 5.92
N LYS A 169 -8.02 24.80 5.58
CA LYS A 169 -9.36 25.03 6.08
C LYS A 169 -10.27 23.84 5.77
N VAL A 170 -10.22 23.32 4.55
CA VAL A 170 -11.08 22.21 4.12
C VAL A 170 -10.76 20.92 4.87
N VAL A 171 -9.47 20.61 5.09
CA VAL A 171 -9.07 19.46 5.89
C VAL A 171 -9.50 19.62 7.34
N CYS A 172 -9.31 20.80 7.94
CA CYS A 172 -9.78 21.06 9.31
C CYS A 172 -11.31 20.92 9.43
N ASP A 173 -12.08 21.48 8.50
CA ASP A 173 -13.54 21.37 8.49
C ASP A 173 -13.99 19.91 8.35
N PHE A 174 -13.30 19.13 7.51
CA PHE A 174 -13.53 17.70 7.33
C PHE A 174 -13.20 16.90 8.59
N MET A 175 -12.08 17.19 9.26
CA MET A 175 -11.67 16.48 10.46
C MET A 175 -12.54 16.78 11.66
N ILE A 176 -12.91 18.05 11.87
CA ILE A 176 -13.90 18.41 12.90
C ILE A 176 -15.20 17.66 12.66
N TRP A 177 -15.62 17.56 11.40
CA TRP A 177 -16.80 16.78 11.04
C TRP A 177 -16.62 15.31 11.40
N GLN A 178 -15.57 14.63 10.95
CA GLN A 178 -15.32 13.21 11.25
C GLN A 178 -15.16 12.92 12.76
N HIS A 179 -14.43 13.78 13.49
CA HIS A 179 -14.21 13.63 14.92
C HIS A 179 -15.50 13.79 15.72
N ASN A 180 -16.36 14.76 15.37
CA ASN A 180 -17.67 14.93 16.01
C ASN A 180 -18.59 13.72 15.82
N PHE A 181 -18.43 12.95 14.75
CA PHE A 181 -19.18 11.70 14.56
C PHE A 181 -18.55 10.55 15.34
N ALA A 182 -17.22 10.43 15.31
CA ALA A 182 -16.49 9.39 16.02
C ALA A 182 -16.70 9.45 17.53
N SER A 183 -16.75 10.65 18.11
CA SER A 183 -16.96 10.86 19.55
C SER A 183 -18.33 10.41 20.07
N ILE A 184 -19.35 10.29 19.21
CA ILE A 184 -20.69 9.83 19.59
C ILE A 184 -20.70 8.33 19.92
N GLU A 185 -19.82 7.56 19.28
CA GLU A 185 -19.79 6.10 19.39
C GLU A 185 -18.71 5.59 20.35
N MET A 186 -17.95 6.49 21.00
CA MET A 186 -16.84 6.12 21.88
C MET A 186 -17.34 5.45 23.18
N PRO A 187 -16.84 4.25 23.54
CA PRO A 187 -17.11 3.64 24.83
C PRO A 187 -16.37 4.36 25.97
N ASP A 188 -17.02 4.41 27.14
CA ASP A 188 -16.54 5.11 28.33
C ASP A 188 -15.40 4.38 29.08
N ASP A 189 -15.19 3.08 28.82
CA ASP A 189 -14.32 2.18 29.62
C ASP A 189 -13.02 1.76 28.91
N ARG A 190 -12.51 2.60 28.00
CA ARG A 190 -11.30 2.30 27.22
C ARG A 190 -10.04 2.22 28.08
N THR A 191 -9.17 1.28 27.71
CA THR A 191 -7.80 1.22 28.24
C THR A 191 -6.89 2.21 27.54
N ASP A 192 -5.81 2.66 28.20
CA ASP A 192 -4.79 3.54 27.59
C ASP A 192 -4.26 2.99 26.26
N LYS A 193 -4.11 1.66 26.15
CA LYS A 193 -3.64 1.01 24.92
C LYS A 193 -4.63 1.13 23.76
N GLN A 194 -5.92 0.99 24.03
CA GLN A 194 -6.98 1.14 23.04
C GLN A 194 -7.12 2.60 22.60
N GLU A 195 -6.94 3.54 23.55
CA GLU A 195 -6.90 4.96 23.23
C GLU A 195 -5.70 5.32 22.35
N ASP A 196 -4.50 4.84 22.68
CA ASP A 196 -3.30 5.05 21.88
C ASP A 196 -3.44 4.46 20.47
N HIS A 197 -4.03 3.27 20.35
CA HIS A 197 -4.25 2.65 19.06
C HIS A 197 -5.29 3.42 18.22
N ALA A 198 -6.39 3.85 18.83
CA ALA A 198 -7.42 4.66 18.16
C ALA A 198 -6.85 6.00 17.66
N LYS A 199 -5.95 6.63 18.43
CA LYS A 199 -5.25 7.85 18.03
C LYS A 199 -4.33 7.62 16.84
N ARG A 200 -3.61 6.49 16.77
CA ARG A 200 -2.79 6.15 15.58
C ARG A 200 -3.65 6.00 14.32
N ILE A 201 -4.79 5.33 14.44
CA ILE A 201 -5.75 5.17 13.33
C ILE A 201 -6.30 6.51 12.88
N GLU A 202 -6.66 7.38 13.82
CA GLU A 202 -7.14 8.73 13.54
C GLU A 202 -6.09 9.58 12.82
N ARG A 203 -4.83 9.51 13.24
CA ARG A 203 -3.72 10.20 12.57
C ARG A 203 -3.45 9.66 11.17
N ALA A 204 -3.46 8.34 11.00
CA ALA A 204 -3.29 7.73 9.68
C ALA A 204 -4.44 8.14 8.73
N PHE A 205 -5.68 8.17 9.23
CA PHE A 205 -6.84 8.67 8.50
C PHE A 205 -6.68 10.14 8.10
N LEU A 206 -6.27 11.01 9.04
CA LEU A 206 -6.01 12.43 8.78
C LEU A 206 -4.89 12.62 7.75
N PHE A 207 -3.85 11.81 7.81
CA PHE A 207 -2.74 11.85 6.86
C PHE A 207 -3.21 11.53 5.43
N GLY A 208 -4.00 10.47 5.27
CA GLY A 208 -4.60 10.13 3.97
C GLY A 208 -5.51 11.23 3.43
N ALA A 209 -6.35 11.81 4.30
CA ALA A 209 -7.16 12.97 3.94
C ALA A 209 -6.27 14.14 3.49
N SER A 210 -5.27 14.51 4.28
CA SER A 210 -4.35 15.62 3.97
C SER A 210 -3.67 15.45 2.61
N GLY A 211 -3.23 14.23 2.28
CA GLY A 211 -2.66 13.93 0.96
C GLY A 211 -3.66 14.17 -0.18
N MET A 212 -4.91 13.74 -0.02
CA MET A 212 -5.94 13.99 -1.05
C MET A 212 -6.36 15.46 -1.15
N ALA A 213 -6.31 16.23 -0.06
CA ALA A 213 -6.46 17.68 -0.13
C ALA A 213 -5.32 18.30 -0.91
N ALA A 214 -4.07 17.94 -0.61
CA ALA A 214 -2.91 18.46 -1.32
C ALA A 214 -3.04 18.21 -2.84
N GLN A 215 -3.47 17.00 -3.21
CA GLN A 215 -3.75 16.64 -4.60
C GLN A 215 -4.96 17.40 -5.18
N GLY A 216 -6.04 17.55 -4.41
CA GLY A 216 -7.27 18.24 -4.78
C GLY A 216 -7.04 19.74 -5.06
N PHE A 217 -6.12 20.36 -4.33
CA PHE A 217 -5.73 21.76 -4.49
C PHE A 217 -4.50 21.95 -5.40
N SER A 218 -3.96 20.86 -5.94
CA SER A 218 -2.77 20.88 -6.81
C SER A 218 -1.58 21.59 -6.17
N LEU A 219 -1.31 21.31 -4.90
CA LEU A 219 -0.18 21.89 -4.18
C LEU A 219 1.15 21.43 -4.79
N GLY A 220 2.15 22.30 -4.77
CA GLY A 220 3.51 21.92 -5.16
C GLY A 220 4.13 20.97 -4.14
N ARG A 221 5.07 20.12 -4.56
CA ARG A 221 5.68 19.10 -3.70
C ARG A 221 6.26 19.65 -2.38
N ALA A 222 6.88 20.82 -2.41
CA ALA A 222 7.42 21.46 -1.21
C ALA A 222 6.31 21.94 -0.25
N ASP A 223 5.20 22.41 -0.80
CA ASP A 223 4.04 22.85 -0.02
C ASP A 223 3.24 21.65 0.51
N GLU A 224 3.20 20.53 -0.21
CA GLU A 224 2.55 19.28 0.20
C GLU A 224 3.19 18.68 1.45
N GLU A 225 4.52 18.61 1.50
CA GLU A 225 5.25 18.10 2.67
C GLU A 225 5.00 18.99 3.90
N LEU A 226 5.16 20.32 3.74
CA LEU A 226 4.87 21.29 4.80
C LEU A 226 3.40 21.26 5.21
N PHE A 227 2.48 21.06 4.27
CA PHE A 227 1.05 20.94 4.54
C PHE A 227 0.75 19.76 5.46
N MET A 228 1.28 18.59 5.09
CA MET A 228 1.08 17.34 5.82
C MET A 228 1.65 17.42 7.23
N LEU A 229 2.88 17.94 7.36
CA LEU A 229 3.53 18.16 8.67
C LEU A 229 2.73 19.12 9.55
N ASN A 230 2.24 20.23 8.97
CA ASN A 230 1.44 21.20 9.72
C ASN A 230 0.10 20.63 10.16
N ILE A 231 -0.59 19.86 9.32
CA ILE A 231 -1.89 19.27 9.68
C ILE A 231 -1.71 18.20 10.77
N VAL A 232 -0.74 17.30 10.63
CA VAL A 232 -0.44 16.29 11.66
C VAL A 232 0.02 16.96 12.95
N GLY A 233 0.89 17.97 12.86
CA GLY A 233 1.40 18.71 14.01
C GLY A 233 0.30 19.46 14.77
N MET A 234 -0.59 20.16 14.05
CA MET A 234 -1.69 20.91 14.67
C MET A 234 -2.73 20.02 15.35
N TYR A 235 -2.94 18.79 14.87
CA TYR A 235 -3.98 17.91 15.40
C TYR A 235 -3.78 17.54 16.87
N ASP A 236 -2.56 17.12 17.21
CA ASP A 236 -2.19 16.70 18.57
C ASP A 236 -1.33 17.76 19.31
N GLY A 237 -1.15 18.94 18.71
CA GLY A 237 -0.28 19.99 19.25
C GLY A 237 1.19 19.59 19.32
N LEU A 238 1.64 18.75 18.38
CA LEU A 238 3.01 18.27 18.29
C LEU A 238 3.96 19.37 17.83
N GLY A 239 5.19 19.33 18.34
CA GLY A 239 6.28 20.13 17.79
C GLY A 239 6.68 19.65 16.38
N PRO A 240 7.47 20.44 15.63
CA PRO A 240 7.90 20.08 14.28
C PRO A 240 8.62 18.71 14.21
N ASP A 241 9.57 18.48 15.12
CA ASP A 241 10.34 17.23 15.18
C ASP A 241 9.45 16.02 15.49
N ASP A 242 8.46 16.20 16.38
CA ASP A 242 7.50 15.15 16.74
C ASP A 242 6.54 14.84 15.58
N ALA A 243 6.12 15.87 14.83
CA ALA A 243 5.29 15.71 13.64
C ALA A 243 6.04 14.97 12.52
N GLU A 244 7.32 15.28 12.29
CA GLU A 244 8.17 14.54 11.33
C GLU A 244 8.30 13.07 11.72
N ASN A 245 8.59 12.79 13.00
CA ASN A 245 8.67 11.42 13.51
C ASN A 245 7.34 10.67 13.35
N GLU A 246 6.22 11.35 13.59
CA GLU A 246 4.90 10.73 13.48
C GLU A 246 4.54 10.44 12.02
N VAL A 247 4.84 11.34 11.09
CA VAL A 247 4.70 11.08 9.66
C VAL A 247 5.55 9.89 9.23
N ALA A 248 6.81 9.80 9.68
CA ALA A 248 7.67 8.66 9.39
C ALA A 248 7.07 7.34 9.90
N ARG A 249 6.50 7.33 11.11
CA ARG A 249 5.81 6.15 11.67
C ARG A 249 4.60 5.73 10.84
N ILE A 250 3.84 6.68 10.28
CA ILE A 250 2.70 6.37 9.41
C ILE A 250 3.16 5.65 8.14
N PHE A 251 4.35 5.98 7.61
CA PHE A 251 4.94 5.28 6.46
C PHE A 251 5.49 3.88 6.80
N GLU A 252 5.82 3.64 8.07
CA GLU A 252 6.26 2.34 8.59
C GLU A 252 5.12 1.54 9.23
N ALA A 253 3.88 2.01 9.10
CA ALA A 253 2.77 1.54 9.90
C ALA A 253 2.26 0.14 9.51
N GLY A 254 1.49 -0.45 10.42
CA GLY A 254 0.86 -1.76 10.21
C GLY A 254 -0.35 -1.69 9.27
N ASP A 255 -0.91 -2.87 8.96
CA ASP A 255 -2.01 -3.00 8.00
C ASP A 255 -3.24 -2.15 8.38
N ALA A 256 -3.48 -1.92 9.67
CA ALA A 256 -4.60 -1.14 10.17
C ALA A 256 -4.44 0.36 9.88
N GLU A 257 -3.27 0.93 10.12
CA GLU A 257 -2.96 2.32 9.78
C GLU A 257 -2.91 2.54 8.26
N GLU A 258 -2.40 1.59 7.47
CA GLU A 258 -2.45 1.67 6.00
C GLU A 258 -3.90 1.65 5.47
N LYS A 259 -4.76 0.80 6.05
CA LYS A 259 -6.20 0.79 5.78
C LYS A 259 -6.84 2.14 6.15
N ALA A 260 -6.53 2.68 7.32
CA ALA A 260 -7.05 3.97 7.78
C ALA A 260 -6.66 5.13 6.86
N ASN A 261 -5.40 5.16 6.42
CA ASN A 261 -4.89 6.14 5.45
C ASN A 261 -5.68 6.11 4.14
N ARG A 262 -5.83 4.93 3.53
CA ARG A 262 -6.60 4.78 2.28
C ARG A 262 -8.05 5.22 2.44
N ILE A 263 -8.67 4.89 3.57
CA ILE A 263 -10.05 5.26 3.85
C ILE A 263 -10.19 6.78 4.08
N GLY A 264 -9.24 7.40 4.80
CA GLY A 264 -9.20 8.85 4.98
C GLY A 264 -9.06 9.61 3.66
N ALA A 265 -8.20 9.10 2.76
CA ALA A 265 -8.07 9.61 1.40
C ALA A 265 -9.40 9.54 0.63
N ALA A 266 -10.02 8.37 0.55
CA ALA A 266 -11.29 8.18 -0.16
C ALA A 266 -12.42 9.06 0.41
N SER A 267 -12.53 9.09 1.75
CA SER A 267 -13.53 9.90 2.46
C SER A 267 -13.39 11.39 2.17
N LEU A 268 -12.14 11.89 2.05
CA LEU A 268 -11.94 13.28 1.69
C LEU A 268 -12.33 13.55 0.24
N VAL A 269 -12.00 12.67 -0.72
CA VAL A 269 -12.41 12.85 -2.12
C VAL A 269 -13.92 13.00 -2.23
N GLU A 270 -14.67 12.15 -1.54
CA GLU A 270 -16.12 12.25 -1.49
C GLU A 270 -16.59 13.57 -0.86
N TYR A 271 -15.98 13.99 0.25
CA TYR A 271 -16.28 15.26 0.92
C TYR A 271 -16.01 16.47 0.01
N LEU A 272 -14.90 16.50 -0.72
CA LEU A 272 -14.55 17.58 -1.63
C LEU A 272 -15.54 17.69 -2.78
N VAL A 273 -15.99 16.54 -3.28
CA VAL A 273 -16.84 16.45 -4.47
C VAL A 273 -18.32 16.68 -4.15
N ASN A 274 -18.81 16.09 -3.06
CA ASN A 274 -20.23 16.05 -2.72
C ASN A 274 -20.58 16.92 -1.50
N GLY A 275 -19.58 17.44 -0.78
CA GLY A 275 -19.78 18.18 0.47
C GLY A 275 -20.10 17.26 1.66
N LYS A 276 -20.69 17.85 2.71
CA LYS A 276 -21.17 17.09 3.88
C LYS A 276 -22.37 16.24 3.48
N SER A 277 -22.17 14.93 3.40
CA SER A 277 -23.24 13.97 3.13
C SER A 277 -23.43 13.01 4.30
N ASP A 278 -24.67 12.90 4.76
CA ASP A 278 -25.08 11.96 5.81
C ASP A 278 -25.08 10.49 5.34
N THR A 279 -25.00 10.23 4.04
CA THR A 279 -24.97 8.85 3.52
C THR A 279 -23.59 8.19 3.62
N HIS A 280 -22.53 8.93 3.96
CA HIS A 280 -21.14 8.42 3.99
C HIS A 280 -20.59 8.46 5.44
N ARG A 281 -21.50 8.26 6.39
CA ARG A 281 -21.35 8.53 7.84
C ARG A 281 -20.28 7.72 8.57
N VAL A 282 -19.66 6.70 8.00
CA VAL A 282 -18.93 5.72 8.82
C VAL A 282 -17.62 5.26 8.17
N HIS A 283 -16.58 6.07 8.33
CA HIS A 283 -15.22 5.69 7.97
C HIS A 283 -14.26 5.77 9.16
N LEU A 284 -14.13 6.92 9.83
CA LEU A 284 -13.28 7.02 11.04
C LEU A 284 -13.87 6.26 12.24
N ALA A 285 -15.18 6.42 12.51
CA ALA A 285 -15.85 5.76 13.63
C ALA A 285 -15.87 4.23 13.49
N ALA A 286 -16.05 3.70 12.27
CA ALA A 286 -15.94 2.25 12.01
C ALA A 286 -14.52 1.74 12.26
N LEU A 287 -13.49 2.49 11.83
CA LEU A 287 -12.11 2.11 12.06
C LEU A 287 -11.75 2.11 13.54
N GLN A 288 -12.22 3.10 14.30
CA GLN A 288 -11.99 3.13 15.75
C GLN A 288 -12.76 2.03 16.48
N ARG A 289 -13.94 1.62 16.01
CA ARG A 289 -14.67 0.45 16.55
C ARG A 289 -13.87 -0.85 16.43
N GLU A 290 -13.14 -1.05 15.34
CA GLU A 290 -12.25 -2.22 15.19
C GLU A 290 -11.15 -2.23 16.27
N CYS A 291 -10.73 -1.06 16.77
CA CYS A 291 -9.76 -0.94 17.87
C CYS A 291 -10.34 -1.27 19.25
N TRP A 292 -11.66 -1.25 19.42
CA TRP A 292 -12.32 -1.48 20.71
C TRP A 292 -12.75 -2.94 20.92
N GLY A 293 -12.86 -3.72 19.84
CA GLY A 293 -13.30 -5.11 19.86
C GLY A 293 -12.17 -6.15 20.03
N GLN A 294 -10.92 -5.71 20.20
CA GLN A 294 -9.74 -6.53 20.50
C GLN A 294 -9.32 -6.34 21.96
#